data_AF-A0AAU1RP57-F1
#
_entry.id   AF-A0AAU1RP57-F1
#
_cell.length_a   1.000
_cell.length_b   1.000
_cell.length_c   1.000
_cell.angle_alpha   90.00
_cell.angle_beta   90.00
_cell.angle_gamma   90.00
#
_symmetry.space_group_name_H-M   'P 1'
#
loop_
_entity.id
_entity.type
_entity.pdbx_description
1 polymer ?
#
loop_
_entity_poly.entity_id
_entity_poly.type
_entity_poly.pdbx_seq_one_letter_code
_entity_poly.pdbx_strand_id
1 'polypeptide(L)'
;MAQTRFPEDLIQLKRQEIRSFNRLVRRPETETTELRSELTRLSCLIGSHPHWQSEPLNGRARSDLHHQAVATPGGEPELVVEYRDGKFVVHAPETCPHSS
;
A
#
# COMPACT_ATOMS: atom_id res chain seq x y z
N MET A 1 -0.68 21.92 9.08
CA MET A 1 -1.50 20.73 8.77
C MET A 1 -1.15 20.33 7.34
N ALA A 2 -0.66 19.12 7.10
CA ALA A 2 -0.33 18.68 5.75
C ALA A 2 -1.62 18.60 4.93
N GLN A 3 -1.74 19.37 3.84
CA GLN A 3 -2.87 19.23 2.93
C GLN A 3 -2.75 17.87 2.25
N THR A 4 -3.73 16.99 2.45
CA THR A 4 -3.78 15.72 1.74
C THR A 4 -4.47 15.91 0.40
N ARG A 5 -3.87 15.36 -0.67
CA ARG A 5 -4.46 15.38 -2.01
C ARG A 5 -5.66 14.43 -2.07
N PHE A 6 -5.57 13.34 -1.33
CA PHE A 6 -6.63 12.35 -1.23
C PHE A 6 -7.47 12.58 0.03
N PRO A 7 -8.75 12.20 -0.01
CA PRO A 7 -9.60 12.08 1.18
C PRO A 7 -8.97 11.16 2.24
N GLU A 8 -9.21 11.46 3.51
CA GLU A 8 -8.60 10.74 4.62
C GLU A 8 -9.03 9.27 4.68
N ASP A 9 -10.30 8.97 4.41
CA ASP A 9 -10.84 7.61 4.32
C ASP A 9 -10.14 6.77 3.25
N LEU A 10 -9.90 7.36 2.07
CA LEU A 10 -9.13 6.72 1.00
C LEU A 10 -7.67 6.45 1.41
N ILE A 11 -7.05 7.37 2.13
CA ILE A 11 -5.70 7.19 2.70
C ILE A 11 -5.71 6.06 3.73
N GLN A 12 -6.73 5.99 4.60
CA GLN A 12 -6.86 4.91 5.59
C GLN A 12 -7.03 3.55 4.94
N LEU A 13 -7.85 3.45 3.88
CA LEU A 13 -7.99 2.21 3.10
C LEU A 13 -6.65 1.75 2.52
N LYS A 14 -5.87 2.66 1.93
CA LYS A 14 -4.54 2.34 1.41
C LYS A 14 -3.55 1.93 2.51
N ARG A 15 -3.60 2.57 3.68
CA ARG A 15 -2.78 2.18 4.84
C ARG A 15 -3.14 0.79 5.35
N GLN A 16 -4.42 0.43 5.36
CA GLN A 16 -4.88 -0.90 5.74
C GLN A 16 -4.44 -1.95 4.71
N GLU A 17 -4.51 -1.62 3.41
CA GLU A 17 -4.00 -2.48 2.34
C GLU A 17 -2.50 -2.77 2.51
N ILE A 18 -1.68 -1.74 2.73
CA ILE A 18 -0.24 -1.87 2.98
C ILE A 18 0.03 -2.74 4.22
N ARG A 19 -0.70 -2.51 5.33
CA ARG A 19 -0.53 -3.30 6.56
C ARG A 19 -0.87 -4.78 6.35
N SER A 20 -1.98 -5.06 5.66
CA SER A 20 -2.38 -6.43 5.32
C SER A 20 -1.37 -7.11 4.41
N PHE A 21 -0.82 -6.38 3.43
CA PHE A 21 0.23 -6.88 2.55
C PHE A 21 1.52 -7.19 3.33
N ASN A 22 1.97 -6.25 4.17
CA ASN A 22 3.13 -6.42 5.03
C ASN A 22 2.99 -7.64 5.95
N ARG A 23 1.79 -7.89 6.49
CA ARG A 23 1.50 -9.08 7.29
C ARG A 23 1.60 -10.35 6.46
N LEU A 24 1.02 -10.36 5.25
CA LEU A 24 1.04 -11.50 4.34
C LEU A 24 2.48 -11.90 3.97
N VAL A 25 3.33 -10.93 3.61
CA VAL A 25 4.70 -11.22 3.18
C VAL A 25 5.61 -11.62 4.35
N ARG A 26 5.37 -11.12 5.57
CA ARG A 26 6.12 -11.51 6.76
C ARG A 26 5.78 -12.91 7.28
N ARG A 27 4.56 -13.39 7.06
CA ARG A 27 4.08 -14.70 7.55
C ARG A 27 3.30 -15.44 6.46
N PRO A 28 3.96 -15.87 5.38
CA PRO A 28 3.30 -16.52 4.26
C PRO A 28 2.75 -17.91 4.60
N GLU A 29 3.05 -18.48 5.76
CA GLU A 29 2.62 -19.83 6.17
C GLU A 29 1.33 -19.83 7.01
N THR A 30 0.80 -18.66 7.41
CA THR A 30 -0.35 -18.55 8.32
C THR A 30 -1.38 -17.57 7.77
N GLU A 31 -2.68 -17.93 7.81
CA GLU A 31 -3.81 -17.04 7.46
C GLU A 31 -3.79 -16.45 6.03
N THR A 32 -3.13 -17.11 5.07
CA THR A 32 -2.94 -16.59 3.70
C THR A 32 -4.25 -16.33 2.96
N THR A 33 -5.26 -17.19 3.11
CA THR A 33 -6.55 -17.05 2.44
C THR A 33 -7.34 -15.85 2.98
N GLU A 34 -7.33 -15.63 4.29
CA GLU A 34 -8.01 -14.50 4.92
C GLU A 34 -7.32 -13.18 4.54
N LEU A 35 -5.99 -13.14 4.61
CA LEU A 35 -5.21 -11.97 4.21
C LEU A 35 -5.35 -11.64 2.72
N ARG A 36 -5.38 -12.65 1.83
CA ARG A 36 -5.63 -12.43 0.39
C ARG A 36 -7.06 -11.94 0.12
N SER A 37 -8.04 -12.47 0.84
CA SER A 37 -9.43 -12.01 0.76
C SER A 37 -9.56 -10.56 1.21
N GLU A 38 -8.93 -10.21 2.33
CA GLU A 38 -8.91 -8.84 2.85
C GLU A 38 -8.21 -7.89 1.88
N LEU A 39 -7.06 -8.27 1.31
CA LEU A 39 -6.38 -7.47 0.27
C LEU A 39 -7.26 -7.25 -0.96
N THR A 40 -7.96 -8.28 -1.42
CA THR A 40 -8.88 -8.18 -2.55
C THR A 40 -10.03 -7.23 -2.23
N ARG A 41 -10.62 -7.35 -1.03
CA ARG A 41 -11.68 -6.46 -0.55
C ARG A 41 -11.20 -5.01 -0.49
N LEU A 42 -10.03 -4.75 0.09
CA LEU A 42 -9.45 -3.40 0.21
C LEU A 42 -9.15 -2.80 -1.16
N SER A 43 -8.57 -3.57 -2.08
CA SER A 43 -8.33 -3.14 -3.46
C SER A 43 -9.64 -2.77 -4.18
N CYS A 44 -10.71 -3.53 -3.97
CA CYS A 44 -12.05 -3.20 -4.49
C CYS A 44 -12.63 -1.93 -3.86
N LEU A 45 -12.51 -1.75 -2.54
CA LEU A 45 -12.98 -0.55 -1.84
C LEU A 45 -12.22 0.70 -2.32
N ILE A 46 -10.91 0.59 -2.48
CA ILE A 46 -10.08 1.65 -3.07
C ILE A 46 -10.57 1.90 -4.50
N GLY A 47 -10.66 0.89 -5.35
CA GLY A 47 -11.04 1.04 -6.76
C GLY A 47 -12.45 1.60 -7.00
N SER A 48 -13.38 1.38 -6.07
CA SER A 48 -14.76 1.86 -6.15
C SER A 48 -15.02 3.17 -5.39
N HIS A 49 -13.97 3.79 -4.83
CA HIS A 49 -14.11 4.98 -4.00
C HIS A 49 -14.74 6.16 -4.77
N PRO A 50 -15.71 6.90 -4.19
CA PRO A 50 -16.39 8.02 -4.85
C PRO A 50 -15.45 9.13 -5.35
N HIS A 51 -14.30 9.31 -4.70
CA HIS A 51 -13.25 10.25 -5.13
C HIS A 51 -12.85 10.05 -6.62
N TRP A 52 -12.92 8.81 -7.12
CA TRP A 52 -12.53 8.54 -8.49
C TRP A 52 -13.52 9.02 -9.56
N GLN A 53 -14.70 9.49 -9.13
CA GLN A 53 -15.66 10.12 -10.03
C GLN A 53 -15.19 11.52 -10.46
N SER A 54 -14.41 12.22 -9.62
CA SER A 54 -13.84 13.53 -9.93
C SER A 54 -12.41 13.45 -10.50
N GLU A 55 -11.60 12.48 -10.05
CA GLU A 55 -10.25 12.25 -10.56
C GLU A 55 -10.10 10.80 -11.02
N PRO A 56 -9.77 10.48 -12.28
CA PRO A 56 -9.72 9.09 -12.72
C PRO A 56 -8.59 8.31 -12.04
N LEU A 57 -8.91 7.11 -11.57
CA LEU A 57 -7.93 6.16 -11.03
C LEU A 57 -6.99 5.67 -12.15
N ASN A 58 -5.75 6.14 -12.13
CA ASN A 58 -4.69 5.72 -13.05
C ASN A 58 -3.39 5.36 -12.30
N GLY A 59 -2.37 4.89 -13.01
CA GLY A 59 -1.10 4.47 -12.40
C GLY A 59 -0.44 5.56 -11.55
N ARG A 60 -0.50 6.82 -12.00
CA ARG A 60 0.02 7.97 -11.24
C ARG A 60 -0.80 8.23 -9.97
N ALA A 61 -2.12 8.24 -10.07
CA ALA A 61 -3.00 8.43 -8.91
C ALA A 61 -2.79 7.32 -7.86
N ARG A 62 -2.56 6.07 -8.28
CA ARG A 62 -2.22 4.96 -7.37
C ARG A 62 -0.88 5.18 -6.67
N SER A 63 0.14 5.62 -7.40
CA SER A 63 1.46 5.92 -6.84
C SER A 63 1.41 7.09 -5.86
N ASP A 64 0.71 8.17 -6.24
CA ASP A 64 0.54 9.35 -5.38
C ASP A 64 -0.22 8.98 -4.09
N LEU A 65 -1.29 8.16 -4.18
CA LEU A 65 -2.04 7.68 -3.03
C LEU A 65 -1.17 6.81 -2.11
N HIS A 66 -0.36 5.92 -2.69
CA HIS A 66 0.59 5.12 -1.94
C HIS A 66 1.60 6.00 -1.20
N HIS A 67 2.26 6.95 -1.88
CA HIS A 67 3.23 7.84 -1.26
C HIS A 67 2.61 8.65 -0.11
N GLN A 68 1.40 9.17 -0.30
CA GLN A 68 0.71 9.92 0.74
C GLN A 68 0.32 9.03 1.94
N ALA A 69 -0.11 7.79 1.70
CA ALA A 69 -0.41 6.83 2.75
C ALA A 69 0.83 6.47 3.60
N VAL A 70 2.00 6.37 2.98
CA VAL A 70 3.28 6.10 3.65
C VAL A 70 3.78 7.33 4.41
N ALA A 71 3.70 8.52 3.80
CA ALA A 71 4.25 9.76 4.37
C ALA A 71 3.43 10.36 5.52
N THR A 72 2.16 9.98 5.65
CA THR A 72 1.26 10.49 6.71
C THR A 72 1.62 9.83 8.06
N PRO A 73 1.47 10.52 9.22
CA PRO A 73 1.71 9.91 10.53
C PRO A 73 1.00 8.57 10.75
N GLY A 74 1.78 7.55 11.11
CA GLY A 74 1.34 6.16 11.25
C GLY A 74 1.21 5.38 9.93
N GLY A 75 1.63 5.96 8.81
CA GLY A 75 1.92 5.23 7.58
C GLY A 75 3.06 4.25 7.81
N GLU A 76 2.94 3.07 7.21
CA GLU A 76 4.01 2.07 7.19
C GLU A 76 4.53 1.96 5.75
N PRO A 77 5.85 1.81 5.54
CA PRO A 77 6.37 1.51 4.22
C PRO A 77 5.89 0.12 3.77
N GLU A 78 5.46 0.01 2.52
CA GLU A 78 5.16 -1.29 1.91
C GLU A 78 6.47 -2.06 1.70
N LEU A 79 6.53 -3.29 2.22
CA LEU A 79 7.72 -4.12 2.12
C LEU A 79 7.95 -4.57 0.68
N VAL A 80 9.21 -4.67 0.29
CA VAL A 80 9.59 -5.19 -1.03
C VAL A 80 9.86 -6.68 -0.90
N VAL A 81 9.24 -7.46 -1.77
CA VAL A 81 9.51 -8.90 -1.91
C VAL A 81 10.33 -9.10 -3.17
N GLU A 82 11.59 -9.48 -2.99
CA GLU A 82 12.51 -9.76 -4.10
C GLU A 82 12.81 -11.26 -4.15
N TYR A 83 12.90 -11.82 -5.34
CA TYR A 83 13.38 -13.19 -5.52
C TYR A 83 14.90 -13.19 -5.73
N ARG A 84 15.64 -13.65 -4.73
CA ARG A 84 17.11 -13.66 -4.71
C ARG A 84 17.61 -15.05 -4.32
N ASP A 85 18.55 -15.58 -5.11
CA ASP A 85 19.21 -16.87 -4.86
C ASP A 85 18.24 -18.03 -4.59
N GLY A 86 17.13 -18.09 -5.33
CA GLY A 86 16.13 -19.15 -5.18
C GLY A 86 15.16 -18.97 -4.01
N LYS A 87 15.17 -17.82 -3.34
CA LYS A 87 14.34 -17.53 -2.17
C LYS A 87 13.66 -16.17 -2.29
N PHE A 88 12.46 -16.05 -1.72
CA PHE A 88 11.80 -14.76 -1.55
C PHE A 88 12.39 -14.07 -0.31
N VAL A 89 13.00 -12.90 -0.52
CA VAL A 89 13.56 -12.05 0.53
C VAL A 89 12.65 -10.83 0.69
N VAL A 90 12.16 -10.64 1.91
CA VAL A 90 11.35 -9.47 2.27
C VAL A 90 12.26 -8.43 2.92
N HIS A 91 12.30 -7.22 2.38
CA HIS A 91 13.06 -6.12 2.94
C HIS A 91 12.20 -4.85 3.01
N ALA A 92 12.59 -3.92 3.89
CA ALA A 92 12.03 -2.57 3.84
C ALA A 92 12.39 -1.94 2.49
N PRO A 93 11.50 -1.14 1.87
CA PRO A 93 11.86 -0.44 0.65
C PRO A 93 13.12 0.36 0.96
N GLU A 94 14.18 0.14 0.17
CA GLU A 94 15.34 1.01 0.24
C GLU A 94 14.79 2.40 -0.06
N THR A 95 14.81 3.28 0.94
CA THR A 95 14.62 4.70 0.67
C THR A 95 15.78 5.04 -0.24
N CYS A 96 15.55 5.08 -1.57
CA CYS A 96 16.51 5.67 -2.48
C CYS A 96 16.82 7.03 -1.87
N PRO A 97 18.03 7.28 -1.33
CA PRO A 97 18.39 8.63 -1.00
C PRO A 97 18.30 9.34 -2.33
N HIS A 98 17.45 10.36 -2.43
CA HIS A 98 17.51 11.28 -3.55
C HIS A 98 18.98 11.70 -3.66
N SER A 99 19.68 11.16 -4.65
CA SER A 99 21.04 11.58 -4.98
C SER A 99 20.98 13.09 -5.21
N SER A 100 21.88 13.77 -4.52
CA SER A 100 22.10 15.20 -4.42
C SER A 100 21.93 16.00 -5.71
#